data_AF-D4LDV9-F1
#
_entry.id   AF-D4LDV9-F1
#
_cell.length_a   1.000
_cell.length_b   1.000
_cell.length_c   1.000
_cell.angle_alpha   90.00
_cell.angle_beta   90.00
_cell.angle_gamma   90.00
#
_symmetry.space_group_name_H-M   'P 1'
#
loop_
_entity.id
_entity.type
_entity.pdbx_description
1 polymer ?
#
loop_
_entity_poly.entity_id
_entity_poly.type
_entity_poly.pdbx_seq_one_letter_code
_entity_poly.pdbx_strand_id
1 'polypeptide(L)'
;MYNTSEAYRAAIRAPVRSCTVTGTLGTLALSDSNIQSGTLYIDNQAVSDDNDIGLGACVIGEMGFDLKDSEHIADYYFGRSCKLTYKQLLPDGTYESIPLGEYTVNNNTVRKDRETISIQAYDNMAKFDTPTGFKPYIGGIVDGMRLCCSNAGVKWGGIDPTLANLDLQVSYLPQFTSYTEYITTWRDLLKYLCQLVGGFGTIGRDGKLYVRSLVQKSVPDMVIDTANRKKTSIDDKMLEIGGAQMVVTKYLLDETMLLRYPTNPDGGKLLELPENPCMRFISDKNIVIENIAKNAMKMRYRPMEAELFGDPSIDLGDTIRHTGYICGDGETMIVTHCRWQYRGSQTIQSVADMSAGIYIPEIEQTTGTDYVYTIIDSGTAVRLDYYIGAATHLAVPKIVEDKPVTEINATCFTGKSVSRVVIPDGVKIVR
;
A
#
# COMPACT_ATOMS: atom_id res chain seq x y z
N MET A 1 -8.35 8.12 -13.36
CA MET A 1 -9.57 7.64 -14.04
C MET A 1 -9.27 7.49 -15.51
N TYR A 2 -9.90 6.55 -16.22
CA TYR A 2 -9.80 6.51 -17.68
C TYR A 2 -10.51 7.74 -18.26
N ASN A 3 -9.87 8.42 -19.20
CA ASN A 3 -10.41 9.66 -19.76
C ASN A 3 -11.53 9.32 -20.75
N THR A 4 -12.71 9.89 -20.54
CA THR A 4 -13.94 9.60 -21.31
C THR A 4 -14.61 10.87 -21.79
N SER A 5 -15.35 10.78 -22.90
CA SER A 5 -16.10 11.92 -23.42
C SER A 5 -17.33 12.26 -22.55
N GLU A 6 -17.88 13.46 -22.73
CA GLU A 6 -19.16 13.83 -22.12
C GLU A 6 -20.30 12.93 -22.61
N ALA A 7 -20.27 12.52 -23.89
CA ALA A 7 -21.26 11.61 -24.46
C ALA A 7 -21.21 10.23 -23.80
N TYR A 8 -20.01 9.71 -23.51
CA TYR A 8 -19.86 8.49 -22.72
C TYR A 8 -20.44 8.64 -21.32
N ARG A 9 -20.08 9.73 -20.61
CA ARG A 9 -20.56 9.98 -19.24
C ARG A 9 -22.08 10.09 -19.19
N ALA A 10 -22.72 10.65 -20.21
CA ALA A 10 -24.17 10.66 -20.34
C ALA A 10 -24.73 9.25 -20.62
N ALA A 11 -24.16 8.52 -21.57
CA ALA A 11 -24.61 7.19 -21.96
C ALA A 11 -24.46 6.15 -20.85
N ILE A 12 -23.33 6.14 -20.13
CA ILE A 12 -23.07 5.23 -19.01
C ILE A 12 -23.92 5.57 -17.78
N ARG A 13 -24.64 6.69 -17.76
CA ARG A 13 -25.56 7.05 -16.67
C ARG A 13 -27.03 6.88 -17.07
N ALA A 14 -27.30 6.50 -18.32
CA ALA A 14 -28.65 6.27 -18.78
C ALA A 14 -29.31 5.10 -18.04
N PRO A 15 -30.64 5.15 -17.80
CA PRO A 15 -31.39 4.04 -17.19
C PRO A 15 -31.32 2.74 -17.99
N VAL A 16 -31.26 2.86 -19.32
CA VAL A 16 -31.09 1.74 -20.25
C VAL A 16 -29.81 1.98 -21.02
N ARG A 17 -28.91 0.99 -21.01
CA ARG A 17 -27.58 1.07 -21.62
C ARG A 17 -27.41 -0.08 -22.60
N SER A 18 -26.86 0.25 -23.76
CA SER A 18 -26.41 -0.76 -24.72
C SER A 18 -24.89 -0.78 -24.71
N CYS A 19 -24.32 -1.92 -24.41
CA CYS A 19 -22.87 -2.12 -24.40
C CYS A 19 -22.51 -3.51 -24.93
N THR A 20 -21.29 -3.64 -25.40
CA THR A 20 -20.71 -4.93 -25.80
C THR A 20 -19.30 -5.05 -25.22
N VAL A 21 -18.79 -6.26 -25.13
CA VAL A 21 -17.38 -6.54 -24.85
C VAL A 21 -16.79 -7.30 -26.02
N THR A 22 -15.58 -6.94 -26.41
CA THR A 22 -14.83 -7.63 -27.47
C THR A 22 -13.36 -7.73 -27.10
N GLY A 23 -12.66 -8.74 -27.56
CA GLY A 23 -11.23 -8.85 -27.31
C GLY A 23 -10.63 -10.18 -27.74
N THR A 24 -9.58 -10.62 -27.07
CA THR A 24 -8.90 -11.87 -27.37
C THR A 24 -8.44 -12.62 -26.12
N LEU A 25 -8.40 -13.94 -26.21
CA LEU A 25 -7.72 -14.85 -25.29
C LEU A 25 -6.72 -15.72 -26.08
N GLY A 26 -5.45 -15.31 -26.06
CA GLY A 26 -4.46 -15.77 -27.03
C GLY A 26 -4.92 -15.48 -28.45
N THR A 27 -5.15 -16.52 -29.25
CA THR A 27 -5.66 -16.43 -30.62
C THR A 27 -7.19 -16.48 -30.72
N LEU A 28 -7.91 -16.81 -29.64
CA LEU A 28 -9.36 -16.87 -29.63
C LEU A 28 -9.94 -15.47 -29.57
N ALA A 29 -10.82 -15.12 -30.52
CA ALA A 29 -11.59 -13.88 -30.44
C ALA A 29 -12.69 -14.01 -29.39
N LEU A 30 -12.80 -13.02 -28.50
CA LEU A 30 -13.82 -12.95 -27.45
C LEU A 30 -14.90 -11.93 -27.81
N SER A 31 -16.14 -12.28 -27.51
CA SER A 31 -17.29 -11.39 -27.60
C SER A 31 -18.43 -11.84 -26.66
N ASP A 32 -19.55 -11.12 -26.66
CA ASP A 32 -20.75 -11.52 -25.94
C ASP A 32 -21.27 -12.94 -26.29
N SER A 33 -20.91 -13.49 -27.45
CA SER A 33 -21.39 -14.81 -27.88
C SER A 33 -20.73 -15.96 -27.13
N ASN A 34 -19.44 -15.83 -26.79
CA ASN A 34 -18.66 -16.88 -26.15
C ASN A 34 -18.28 -16.59 -24.70
N ILE A 35 -18.52 -15.38 -24.20
CA ILE A 35 -18.48 -15.10 -22.76
C ILE A 35 -19.86 -15.40 -22.17
N GLN A 36 -19.91 -16.18 -21.09
CA GLN A 36 -21.15 -16.42 -20.36
C GLN A 36 -21.67 -15.12 -19.73
N SER A 37 -22.96 -14.85 -19.92
CA SER A 37 -23.56 -13.61 -19.41
C SER A 37 -23.50 -13.56 -17.88
N GLY A 38 -23.09 -12.41 -17.34
CA GLY A 38 -23.02 -12.17 -15.90
C GLY A 38 -21.78 -12.73 -15.20
N THR A 39 -20.84 -13.37 -15.91
CA THR A 39 -19.65 -13.96 -15.26
C THR A 39 -18.40 -13.11 -15.41
N LEU A 40 -18.34 -12.20 -16.39
CA LEU A 40 -17.19 -11.32 -16.58
C LEU A 40 -17.09 -10.27 -15.46
N TYR A 41 -15.97 -10.29 -14.74
CA TYR A 41 -15.63 -9.31 -13.73
C TYR A 41 -14.15 -8.88 -13.79
N ILE A 42 -13.88 -7.75 -13.15
CA ILE A 42 -12.54 -7.27 -12.80
C ILE A 42 -12.56 -6.93 -11.32
N ASP A 43 -11.53 -7.34 -10.60
CA ASP A 43 -11.38 -7.08 -9.18
C ASP A 43 -9.97 -6.57 -8.88
N ASN A 44 -9.89 -5.38 -8.28
CA ASN A 44 -8.64 -4.69 -7.98
C ASN A 44 -8.73 -4.11 -6.56
N GLN A 45 -7.75 -4.45 -5.72
CA GLN A 45 -7.72 -4.02 -4.32
C GLN A 45 -6.33 -3.48 -3.92
N ALA A 46 -6.27 -2.20 -3.56
CA ALA A 46 -5.08 -1.51 -3.05
C ALA A 46 -5.05 -1.50 -1.51
N VAL A 47 -5.04 -2.68 -0.92
CA VAL A 47 -4.88 -2.87 0.53
C VAL A 47 -3.69 -3.79 0.82
N SER A 48 -3.17 -3.75 2.05
CA SER A 48 -2.20 -4.75 2.51
C SER A 48 -2.87 -6.12 2.72
N ASP A 49 -2.07 -7.15 2.98
CA ASP A 49 -2.57 -8.49 3.32
C ASP A 49 -3.50 -8.49 4.57
N ASP A 50 -3.42 -7.44 5.39
CA ASP A 50 -4.25 -7.21 6.59
C ASP A 50 -5.43 -6.24 6.35
N ASN A 51 -5.75 -5.94 5.08
CA ASN A 51 -6.76 -4.95 4.66
C ASN A 51 -6.48 -3.49 5.07
N ASP A 52 -5.22 -3.14 5.38
CA ASP A 52 -4.85 -1.77 5.73
C ASP A 52 -4.68 -0.86 4.51
N ILE A 53 -4.63 0.45 4.75
CA ILE A 53 -4.17 1.44 3.76
C ILE A 53 -2.90 0.93 3.08
N GLY A 54 -2.98 0.70 1.77
CA GLY A 54 -1.93 0.07 0.98
C GLY A 54 -0.72 0.96 0.67
N LEU A 55 -0.15 1.71 1.64
CA LEU A 55 1.14 2.37 1.40
C LEU A 55 2.24 1.31 1.22
N GLY A 56 2.78 1.25 0.00
CA GLY A 56 3.67 0.19 -0.45
C GLY A 56 2.98 -0.98 -1.13
N ALA A 57 1.65 -1.08 -1.11
CA ALA A 57 0.95 -2.19 -1.75
C ALA A 57 1.30 -2.29 -3.24
N CYS A 58 1.48 -3.51 -3.73
CA CYS A 58 1.74 -3.81 -5.15
C CYS A 58 0.63 -4.73 -5.65
N VAL A 59 -0.43 -4.11 -6.17
CA VAL A 59 -1.72 -4.73 -6.45
C VAL A 59 -1.61 -5.69 -7.63
N ILE A 60 -2.10 -6.92 -7.46
CA ILE A 60 -2.42 -7.82 -8.56
C ILE A 60 -3.89 -7.61 -8.91
N GLY A 61 -4.14 -7.09 -10.09
CA GLY A 61 -5.49 -7.06 -10.64
C GLY A 61 -5.93 -8.43 -11.15
N GLU A 62 -7.18 -8.77 -10.92
CA GLU A 62 -7.80 -10.01 -11.36
C GLU A 62 -8.91 -9.74 -12.39
N MET A 63 -8.95 -10.56 -13.43
CA MET A 63 -10.08 -10.67 -14.36
C MET A 63 -10.56 -12.11 -14.38
N GLY A 64 -11.87 -12.31 -14.31
CA GLY A 64 -12.47 -13.63 -14.46
C GLY A 64 -13.72 -13.62 -15.31
N PHE A 65 -14.00 -14.74 -15.99
CA PHE A 65 -15.22 -14.99 -16.74
C PHE A 65 -15.35 -16.47 -17.09
N ASP A 66 -16.56 -16.94 -17.31
CA ASP A 66 -16.79 -18.28 -17.86
C ASP A 66 -16.87 -18.22 -19.38
N LEU A 67 -16.00 -18.99 -20.04
CA LEU A 67 -15.91 -19.12 -21.48
C LEU A 67 -16.77 -20.29 -21.97
N LYS A 68 -17.67 -20.05 -22.92
CA LYS A 68 -18.39 -21.10 -23.65
C LYS A 68 -17.47 -21.71 -24.69
N ASP A 69 -16.83 -22.81 -24.32
CA ASP A 69 -15.93 -23.56 -25.19
C ASP A 69 -16.05 -25.06 -24.92
N SER A 70 -16.62 -25.77 -25.88
CA SER A 70 -16.74 -27.23 -25.85
C SER A 70 -15.55 -27.96 -26.46
N GLU A 71 -14.68 -27.26 -27.20
CA GLU A 71 -13.60 -27.84 -27.99
C GLU A 71 -12.33 -28.08 -27.17
N HIS A 72 -11.98 -27.15 -26.29
CA HIS A 72 -10.71 -27.21 -25.55
C HIS A 72 -10.86 -27.72 -24.12
N ILE A 73 -9.74 -28.14 -23.52
CA ILE A 73 -9.61 -28.40 -22.08
C ILE A 73 -9.04 -27.15 -21.38
N ALA A 74 -9.14 -27.10 -20.05
CA ALA A 74 -8.66 -25.97 -19.24
C ALA A 74 -7.21 -25.56 -19.58
N ASP A 75 -6.31 -26.55 -19.66
CA ASP A 75 -4.87 -26.35 -19.89
C ASP A 75 -4.52 -25.62 -21.18
N TYR A 76 -5.41 -25.67 -22.18
CA TYR A 76 -5.21 -24.96 -23.44
C TYR A 76 -5.01 -23.45 -23.24
N TYR A 77 -5.61 -22.90 -22.18
CA TYR A 77 -5.62 -21.48 -21.89
C TYR A 77 -4.48 -21.00 -20.99
N PHE A 78 -3.71 -21.90 -20.39
CA PHE A 78 -2.62 -21.56 -19.47
C PHE A 78 -1.60 -20.62 -20.11
N GLY A 79 -1.23 -19.55 -19.38
CA GLY A 79 -0.26 -18.55 -19.81
C GLY A 79 -0.71 -17.67 -20.99
N ARG A 80 -1.93 -17.83 -21.51
CA ARG A 80 -2.42 -17.00 -22.62
C ARG A 80 -2.77 -15.60 -22.15
N SER A 81 -2.46 -14.60 -22.99
CA SER A 81 -2.86 -13.21 -22.75
C SER A 81 -4.34 -13.01 -23.03
N CYS A 82 -5.04 -12.37 -22.10
CA CYS A 82 -6.41 -11.92 -22.23
C CYS A 82 -6.46 -10.39 -22.31
N LYS A 83 -7.10 -9.86 -23.34
CA LYS A 83 -7.30 -8.42 -23.56
C LYS A 83 -8.74 -8.19 -23.97
N LEU A 84 -9.51 -7.52 -23.13
CA LEU A 84 -10.90 -7.16 -23.40
C LEU A 84 -11.05 -5.65 -23.48
N THR A 85 -12.03 -5.22 -24.28
CA THR A 85 -12.43 -3.83 -24.43
C THR A 85 -13.93 -3.75 -24.24
N TYR A 86 -14.34 -2.94 -23.26
CA TYR A 86 -15.73 -2.55 -23.08
C TYR A 86 -16.09 -1.47 -24.08
N LYS A 87 -17.27 -1.57 -24.68
CA LYS A 87 -17.76 -0.60 -25.67
C LYS A 87 -19.14 -0.13 -25.26
N GLN A 88 -19.27 1.17 -25.01
CA GLN A 88 -20.54 1.83 -24.70
C GLN A 88 -21.12 2.44 -25.98
N LEU A 89 -22.36 2.08 -26.32
CA LEU A 89 -23.09 2.72 -27.41
C LEU A 89 -23.45 4.15 -27.00
N LEU A 90 -23.09 5.12 -27.84
CA LEU A 90 -23.37 6.53 -27.66
C LEU A 90 -24.71 6.92 -28.32
N PRO A 91 -25.30 8.08 -27.98
CA PRO A 91 -26.56 8.54 -28.56
C PRO A 91 -26.54 8.72 -30.09
N ASP A 92 -25.36 8.94 -30.68
CA ASP A 92 -25.18 9.08 -32.13
C ASP A 92 -25.06 7.73 -32.87
N GLY A 93 -25.15 6.61 -32.15
CA GLY A 93 -25.03 5.25 -32.69
C GLY A 93 -23.59 4.74 -32.81
N THR A 94 -22.58 5.53 -32.45
CA THR A 94 -21.17 5.10 -32.40
C THR A 94 -20.83 4.44 -31.06
N TYR A 95 -19.65 3.81 -30.97
CA TYR A 95 -19.16 3.20 -29.74
C TYR A 95 -17.93 3.93 -29.21
N GLU A 96 -17.93 4.28 -27.92
CA GLU A 96 -16.72 4.66 -27.19
C GLU A 96 -16.15 3.43 -26.47
N SER A 97 -14.83 3.25 -26.56
CA SER A 97 -14.13 2.06 -26.10
C SER A 97 -13.29 2.33 -24.85
N ILE A 98 -13.40 1.45 -23.86
CA ILE A 98 -12.54 1.46 -22.66
C ILE A 98 -11.79 0.12 -22.61
N PRO A 99 -10.44 0.13 -22.70
CA PRO A 99 -9.65 -1.07 -22.49
C PRO A 99 -9.83 -1.56 -21.05
N LEU A 100 -10.04 -2.85 -20.87
CA LEU A 100 -10.23 -3.46 -19.56
C LEU A 100 -8.91 -3.90 -18.90
N GLY A 101 -7.82 -3.89 -19.65
CA GLY A 101 -6.47 -4.24 -19.19
C GLY A 101 -5.83 -5.38 -20.00
N GLU A 102 -4.61 -5.72 -19.62
CA GLU A 102 -3.87 -6.86 -20.13
C GLU A 102 -3.65 -7.85 -18.98
N TYR A 103 -4.24 -9.04 -19.11
CA TYR A 103 -4.16 -10.11 -18.12
C TYR A 103 -3.53 -11.35 -18.74
N THR A 104 -3.00 -12.22 -17.91
CA THR A 104 -2.43 -13.52 -18.29
C THR A 104 -3.11 -14.61 -17.47
N VAL A 105 -3.61 -15.64 -18.14
CA VAL A 105 -4.31 -16.75 -17.48
C VAL A 105 -3.32 -17.51 -16.57
N ASN A 106 -3.71 -17.70 -15.31
CA ASN A 106 -2.91 -18.48 -14.38
C ASN A 106 -3.15 -19.98 -14.57
N ASN A 107 -2.08 -20.76 -14.42
CA ASN A 107 -2.07 -22.20 -14.67
C ASN A 107 -2.89 -22.99 -13.62
N ASN A 108 -3.18 -22.40 -12.47
CA ASN A 108 -3.83 -23.10 -11.34
C ASN A 108 -5.29 -22.69 -11.11
N THR A 109 -5.85 -21.78 -11.92
CA THR A 109 -7.15 -21.17 -11.66
C THR A 109 -8.21 -21.51 -12.70
N VAL A 110 -7.84 -22.12 -13.83
CA VAL A 110 -8.80 -22.51 -14.86
C VAL A 110 -9.52 -23.79 -14.45
N ARG A 111 -10.85 -23.80 -14.53
CA ARG A 111 -11.68 -24.97 -14.25
C ARG A 111 -12.63 -25.22 -15.41
N LYS A 112 -12.75 -26.48 -15.84
CA LYS A 112 -13.71 -26.87 -16.86
C LYS A 112 -14.91 -27.54 -16.19
N ASP A 113 -16.08 -26.96 -16.39
CA ASP A 113 -17.36 -27.57 -16.09
C ASP A 113 -17.99 -28.11 -17.39
N ARG A 114 -19.21 -28.66 -17.31
CA ARG A 114 -19.83 -29.34 -18.48
C ARG A 114 -20.04 -28.44 -19.70
N GLU A 115 -20.30 -27.15 -19.49
CA GLU A 115 -20.71 -26.22 -20.56
C GLU A 115 -19.74 -25.04 -20.74
N THR A 116 -18.85 -24.81 -19.78
CA THR A 116 -17.97 -23.63 -19.74
C THR A 116 -16.60 -23.97 -19.18
N ILE A 117 -15.64 -23.10 -19.48
CA ILE A 117 -14.31 -23.07 -18.88
C ILE A 117 -14.19 -21.75 -18.11
N SER A 118 -14.12 -21.82 -16.79
CA SER A 118 -13.88 -20.66 -15.92
C SER A 118 -12.45 -20.18 -16.10
N ILE A 119 -12.29 -18.98 -16.66
CA ILE A 119 -11.02 -18.30 -16.85
C ILE A 119 -10.83 -17.34 -15.68
N GLN A 120 -9.64 -17.38 -15.08
CA GLN A 120 -9.17 -16.37 -14.12
C GLN A 120 -7.74 -16.00 -14.49
N ALA A 121 -7.50 -14.71 -14.66
CA ALA A 121 -6.27 -14.15 -15.19
C ALA A 121 -5.82 -12.97 -14.34
N TYR A 122 -4.50 -12.80 -14.23
CA TYR A 122 -3.90 -11.72 -13.44
C TYR A 122 -3.17 -10.73 -14.34
N ASP A 123 -3.13 -9.48 -13.91
CA ASP A 123 -2.41 -8.43 -14.63
C ASP A 123 -0.87 -8.65 -14.61
N ASN A 124 -0.15 -7.72 -15.23
CA ASN A 124 1.30 -7.80 -15.32
C ASN A 124 2.03 -7.68 -13.96
N MET A 125 1.36 -7.38 -12.85
CA MET A 125 2.02 -7.33 -11.54
C MET A 125 2.48 -8.73 -11.12
N ALA A 126 1.74 -9.79 -11.49
CA ALA A 126 2.12 -11.20 -11.28
C ALA A 126 3.55 -11.54 -11.77
N LYS A 127 4.06 -10.81 -12.77
CA LYS A 127 5.42 -11.02 -13.32
C LYS A 127 6.54 -10.60 -12.36
N PHE A 128 6.23 -9.80 -11.34
CA PHE A 128 7.18 -9.38 -10.32
C PHE A 128 7.43 -10.47 -9.25
N ASP A 129 6.64 -11.56 -9.22
CA ASP A 129 6.86 -12.74 -8.36
C ASP A 129 7.98 -13.64 -8.89
N THR A 130 9.10 -13.04 -9.27
CA THR A 130 10.29 -13.74 -9.71
C THR A 130 11.45 -13.43 -8.77
N PRO A 131 12.32 -14.42 -8.49
CA PRO A 131 13.45 -14.21 -7.60
C PRO A 131 14.34 -13.05 -8.09
N THR A 132 14.75 -12.19 -7.16
CA THR A 132 15.58 -11.02 -7.50
C THR A 132 16.99 -11.41 -7.94
N GLY A 133 17.56 -12.48 -7.36
CA GLY A 133 18.95 -12.90 -7.60
C GLY A 133 19.99 -11.80 -7.38
N PHE A 134 19.66 -10.80 -6.54
CA PHE A 134 20.06 -9.39 -6.68
C PHE A 134 21.58 -9.10 -6.66
N LYS A 135 22.02 -8.17 -7.52
CA LYS A 135 23.35 -7.51 -7.53
C LYS A 135 23.24 -6.12 -6.88
N PRO A 136 24.30 -5.56 -6.24
CA PRO A 136 24.19 -4.29 -5.55
C PRO A 136 23.67 -3.16 -6.44
N TYR A 137 22.77 -2.32 -5.91
CA TYR A 137 22.21 -1.17 -6.62
C TYR A 137 22.46 0.12 -5.83
N ILE A 138 22.89 1.18 -6.52
CA ILE A 138 23.03 2.53 -5.99
C ILE A 138 22.27 3.45 -6.93
N GLY A 139 21.31 4.24 -6.42
CA GLY A 139 20.56 5.16 -7.25
C GLY A 139 19.30 5.71 -6.59
N GLY A 140 18.50 6.44 -7.38
CA GLY A 140 17.23 7.01 -6.93
C GLY A 140 16.15 5.96 -6.69
N ILE A 141 15.20 6.25 -5.80
CA ILE A 141 14.07 5.34 -5.51
C ILE A 141 13.29 4.98 -6.79
N VAL A 142 13.01 5.98 -7.64
CA VAL A 142 12.29 5.80 -8.91
C VAL A 142 13.06 4.93 -9.89
N ASP A 143 14.39 5.07 -9.95
CA ASP A 143 15.22 4.23 -10.81
C ASP A 143 15.29 2.78 -10.30
N GLY A 144 15.20 2.57 -8.98
CA GLY A 144 14.98 1.25 -8.38
C GLY A 144 13.65 0.62 -8.83
N MET A 145 12.57 1.40 -8.92
CA MET A 145 11.29 0.90 -9.42
C MET A 145 11.37 0.53 -10.92
N ARG A 146 12.06 1.35 -11.72
CA ARG A 146 12.32 1.05 -13.14
C ARG A 146 13.18 -0.21 -13.31
N LEU A 147 14.13 -0.45 -12.41
CA LEU A 147 14.88 -1.69 -12.37
C LEU A 147 13.98 -2.91 -12.12
N CYS A 148 13.05 -2.81 -11.16
CA CYS A 148 12.06 -3.87 -10.92
C CYS A 148 11.23 -4.15 -12.18
N CYS A 149 10.73 -3.11 -12.84
CA CYS A 149 10.05 -3.21 -14.13
C CYS A 149 10.87 -3.96 -15.19
N SER A 150 12.14 -3.56 -15.38
CA SER A 150 13.00 -4.17 -16.39
C SER A 150 13.24 -5.65 -16.14
N ASN A 151 13.41 -6.07 -14.88
CA ASN A 151 13.64 -7.47 -14.54
C ASN A 151 12.36 -8.32 -14.58
N ALA A 152 11.20 -7.73 -14.26
CA ALA A 152 9.90 -8.38 -14.41
C ALA A 152 9.40 -8.42 -15.87
N GLY A 153 10.09 -7.74 -16.81
CA GLY A 153 9.64 -7.62 -18.20
C GLY A 153 8.39 -6.75 -18.37
N VAL A 154 8.18 -5.79 -17.47
CA VAL A 154 7.03 -4.88 -17.45
C VAL A 154 7.50 -3.46 -17.76
N LYS A 155 6.75 -2.74 -18.60
CA LYS A 155 7.09 -1.35 -18.94
C LYS A 155 6.72 -0.39 -17.82
N TRP A 156 7.53 0.65 -17.64
CA TRP A 156 7.24 1.77 -16.75
C TRP A 156 6.14 2.66 -17.34
N GLY A 157 5.09 2.92 -16.57
CA GLY A 157 3.95 3.77 -16.94
C GLY A 157 4.05 5.18 -16.39
N GLY A 158 4.51 5.33 -15.15
CA GLY A 158 4.69 6.64 -14.51
C GLY A 158 4.55 6.59 -13.00
N ILE A 159 4.80 7.74 -12.37
CA ILE A 159 4.63 7.95 -10.94
C ILE A 159 3.88 9.26 -10.71
N ASP A 160 2.96 9.26 -9.76
CA ASP A 160 2.27 10.46 -9.33
C ASP A 160 3.29 11.46 -8.75
N PRO A 161 3.43 12.67 -9.31
CA PRO A 161 4.42 13.65 -8.88
C PRO A 161 4.14 14.24 -7.50
N THR A 162 2.97 13.99 -6.91
CA THR A 162 2.60 14.45 -5.55
C THR A 162 3.12 13.53 -4.45
N LEU A 163 3.71 12.39 -4.81
CA LEU A 163 4.27 11.42 -3.87
C LEU A 163 5.51 11.97 -3.16
N ALA A 164 5.81 11.37 -2.00
CA ALA A 164 6.93 11.77 -1.17
C ALA A 164 8.27 11.27 -1.76
N ASN A 165 9.38 11.85 -1.32
CA ASN A 165 10.72 11.27 -1.45
C ASN A 165 11.20 10.96 -2.88
N LEU A 166 10.57 11.51 -3.92
CA LEU A 166 10.88 11.20 -5.32
C LEU A 166 12.34 11.52 -5.71
N ASP A 167 12.93 12.53 -5.07
CA ASP A 167 14.31 12.98 -5.30
C ASP A 167 15.34 12.30 -4.39
N LEU A 168 14.91 11.42 -3.47
CA LEU A 168 15.83 10.75 -2.56
C LEU A 168 16.58 9.61 -3.24
N GLN A 169 17.85 9.48 -2.88
CA GLN A 169 18.72 8.39 -3.30
C GLN A 169 18.85 7.34 -2.20
N VAL A 170 18.90 6.08 -2.61
CA VAL A 170 19.30 4.97 -1.74
C VAL A 170 20.79 4.77 -1.95
N SER A 171 21.59 5.09 -0.93
CA SER A 171 23.05 5.19 -1.04
C SER A 171 23.72 3.85 -1.35
N TYR A 172 23.12 2.73 -0.93
CA TYR A 172 23.64 1.38 -1.21
C TYR A 172 22.60 0.29 -0.91
N LEU A 173 22.03 -0.37 -1.90
CA LEU A 173 21.36 -1.66 -1.68
C LEU A 173 22.44 -2.77 -1.79
N PRO A 174 22.98 -3.34 -0.69
CA PRO A 174 23.99 -4.38 -0.74
C PRO A 174 23.49 -5.63 -1.48
N GLN A 175 24.43 -6.53 -1.81
CA GLN A 175 24.05 -7.94 -1.99
C GLN A 175 23.34 -8.38 -0.71
N PHE A 176 22.05 -8.68 -0.81
CA PHE A 176 21.24 -9.15 0.31
C PHE A 176 21.63 -10.56 0.79
N THR A 177 22.81 -11.08 0.43
CA THR A 177 23.21 -12.49 0.63
C THR A 177 23.28 -12.92 2.10
N SER A 178 23.29 -11.98 3.05
CA SER A 178 23.16 -12.24 4.49
C SER A 178 21.84 -11.75 5.12
N TYR A 179 20.93 -11.14 4.35
CA TYR A 179 19.69 -10.49 4.81
C TYR A 179 18.49 -10.82 3.92
N THR A 180 18.51 -12.00 3.28
CA THR A 180 17.58 -12.46 2.24
C THR A 180 16.14 -12.70 2.70
N GLU A 181 15.81 -12.53 3.99
CA GLU A 181 14.48 -12.89 4.50
C GLU A 181 13.36 -11.94 4.06
N TYR A 182 13.66 -10.65 3.88
CA TYR A 182 12.61 -9.64 3.60
C TYR A 182 12.37 -9.36 2.10
N ILE A 183 13.39 -9.53 1.25
CA ILE A 183 13.32 -9.22 -0.19
C ILE A 183 13.74 -10.47 -0.96
N THR A 184 12.74 -11.25 -1.38
CA THR A 184 12.94 -12.49 -2.11
C THR A 184 12.58 -12.34 -3.59
N THR A 185 11.55 -11.54 -3.88
CA THR A 185 11.02 -11.28 -5.23
C THR A 185 11.16 -9.81 -5.64
N TRP A 186 11.05 -9.53 -6.95
CA TRP A 186 11.02 -8.16 -7.44
C TRP A 186 9.81 -7.37 -6.93
N ARG A 187 8.72 -8.08 -6.61
CA ARG A 187 7.54 -7.48 -5.97
C ARG A 187 7.85 -7.02 -4.55
N ASP A 188 8.63 -7.80 -3.78
CA ASP A 188 9.03 -7.41 -2.43
C ASP A 188 9.82 -6.10 -2.45
N LEU A 189 10.82 -6.00 -3.35
CA LEU A 189 11.58 -4.76 -3.51
C LEU A 189 10.68 -3.61 -3.95
N LEU A 190 9.80 -3.83 -4.93
CA LEU A 190 8.87 -2.80 -5.40
C LEU A 190 7.94 -2.32 -4.27
N LYS A 191 7.45 -3.22 -3.42
CA LYS A 191 6.62 -2.90 -2.25
C LYS A 191 7.32 -1.93 -1.32
N TYR A 192 8.58 -2.20 -0.96
CA TYR A 192 9.35 -1.30 -0.12
C TYR A 192 9.65 0.04 -0.79
N LEU A 193 9.95 0.06 -2.09
CA LEU A 193 10.16 1.32 -2.82
C LEU A 193 8.88 2.16 -2.90
N CYS A 194 7.72 1.54 -3.15
CA CYS A 194 6.42 2.21 -3.14
C CYS A 194 6.09 2.78 -1.74
N GLN A 195 6.45 2.06 -0.67
CA GLN A 195 6.26 2.53 0.69
C GLN A 195 7.11 3.77 0.99
N LEU A 196 8.37 3.80 0.53
CA LEU A 196 9.26 4.97 0.72
C LEU A 196 8.70 6.25 0.11
N VAL A 197 7.92 6.16 -0.97
CA VAL A 197 7.27 7.33 -1.59
C VAL A 197 5.86 7.60 -1.07
N GLY A 198 5.34 6.77 -0.15
CA GLY A 198 4.00 6.89 0.39
C GLY A 198 2.89 6.67 -0.64
N GLY A 199 3.10 5.75 -1.59
CA GLY A 199 2.14 5.40 -2.63
C GLY A 199 1.97 3.90 -2.80
N PHE A 200 1.23 3.48 -3.83
CA PHE A 200 1.02 2.07 -4.16
C PHE A 200 1.31 1.80 -5.63
N GLY A 201 1.79 0.61 -5.94
CA GLY A 201 2.01 0.12 -7.30
C GLY A 201 0.79 -0.59 -7.85
N THR A 202 0.42 -0.29 -9.10
CA THR A 202 -0.69 -0.95 -9.82
C THR A 202 -0.41 -1.02 -11.32
N ILE A 203 -0.97 -2.00 -12.01
CA ILE A 203 -0.88 -2.08 -13.47
C ILE A 203 -2.01 -1.30 -14.12
N GLY A 204 -1.65 -0.38 -15.02
CA GLY A 204 -2.62 0.35 -15.82
C GLY A 204 -3.27 -0.53 -16.88
N ARG A 205 -4.37 -0.04 -17.46
CA ARG A 205 -5.09 -0.70 -18.57
C ARG A 205 -4.21 -0.98 -19.80
N ASP A 206 -3.09 -0.28 -19.93
CA ASP A 206 -2.09 -0.45 -20.99
C ASP A 206 -0.99 -1.49 -20.65
N GLY A 207 -1.12 -2.20 -19.54
CA GLY A 207 -0.20 -3.24 -19.08
C GLY A 207 1.08 -2.70 -18.43
N LYS A 208 1.20 -1.39 -18.18
CA LYS A 208 2.40 -0.77 -17.57
C LYS A 208 2.24 -0.58 -16.07
N LEU A 209 3.37 -0.51 -15.35
CA LEU A 209 3.38 -0.18 -13.92
C LEU A 209 3.18 1.32 -13.69
N TYR A 210 2.22 1.68 -12.85
CA TYR A 210 2.04 3.03 -12.32
C TYR A 210 2.17 3.02 -10.81
N VAL A 211 2.77 4.08 -10.26
CA VAL A 211 2.77 4.33 -8.81
C VAL A 211 1.85 5.50 -8.51
N ARG A 212 0.80 5.27 -7.71
CA ARG A 212 -0.28 6.24 -7.48
C ARG A 212 -0.36 6.66 -6.01
N SER A 213 -0.97 7.82 -5.79
CA SER A 213 -1.26 8.37 -4.47
C SER A 213 -2.61 7.88 -3.93
N LEU A 214 -2.73 7.81 -2.60
CA LEU A 214 -4.00 7.63 -1.89
C LEU A 214 -4.52 8.95 -1.28
N VAL A 215 -3.85 10.07 -1.55
CA VAL A 215 -4.33 11.39 -1.15
C VAL A 215 -5.45 11.85 -2.06
N GLN A 216 -6.55 12.32 -1.47
CA GLN A 216 -7.68 12.86 -2.21
C GLN A 216 -7.27 14.09 -3.03
N LYS A 217 -7.68 14.11 -4.29
CA LYS A 217 -7.50 15.29 -5.15
C LYS A 217 -8.45 16.41 -4.70
N SER A 218 -7.98 17.66 -4.80
CA SER A 218 -8.81 18.84 -4.53
C SER A 218 -10.01 18.95 -5.48
N VAL A 219 -9.83 18.50 -6.73
CA VAL A 219 -10.90 18.33 -7.71
C VAL A 219 -11.15 16.83 -7.87
N PRO A 220 -12.36 16.31 -7.56
CA PRO A 220 -12.65 14.90 -7.73
C PRO A 220 -12.64 14.54 -9.23
N ASP A 221 -12.19 13.32 -9.53
CA ASP A 221 -12.20 12.78 -10.89
C ASP A 221 -13.64 12.61 -11.42
N MET A 222 -14.59 12.34 -10.52
CA MET A 222 -16.00 12.22 -10.87
C MET A 222 -16.93 12.59 -9.71
N VAL A 223 -18.12 13.08 -10.06
CA VAL A 223 -19.26 13.23 -9.15
C VAL A 223 -20.32 12.19 -9.50
N ILE A 224 -20.82 11.47 -8.48
CA ILE A 224 -21.90 10.50 -8.57
C ILE A 224 -23.05 10.98 -7.67
N ASP A 225 -24.24 11.11 -8.23
CA ASP A 225 -25.46 11.46 -7.48
C ASP A 225 -26.23 10.22 -7.02
N THR A 226 -27.37 10.43 -6.36
CA THR A 226 -28.22 9.35 -5.84
C THR A 226 -28.83 8.47 -6.92
N ALA A 227 -29.09 9.01 -8.12
CA ALA A 227 -29.71 8.27 -9.22
C ALA A 227 -28.76 7.25 -9.84
N ASN A 228 -27.45 7.45 -9.67
CA ASN A 228 -26.40 6.59 -10.21
C ASN A 228 -25.82 5.60 -9.18
N ARG A 229 -26.47 5.41 -8.03
CA ARG A 229 -26.07 4.48 -6.97
C ARG A 229 -27.19 3.51 -6.64
N LYS A 230 -26.84 2.25 -6.42
CA LYS A 230 -27.75 1.20 -5.90
C LYS A 230 -27.77 1.20 -4.38
N LYS A 231 -26.58 1.31 -3.76
CA LYS A 231 -26.40 1.29 -2.31
C LYS A 231 -25.22 2.18 -1.93
N THR A 232 -25.26 2.74 -0.73
CA THR A 232 -24.13 3.45 -0.14
C THR A 232 -24.13 3.25 1.38
N SER A 233 -22.96 2.97 1.95
CA SER A 233 -22.72 2.97 3.40
C SER A 233 -21.50 3.83 3.68
N ILE A 234 -21.57 4.59 4.76
CA ILE A 234 -20.52 5.48 5.21
C ILE A 234 -20.37 5.33 6.72
N ASP A 235 -19.13 5.36 7.20
CA ASP A 235 -18.86 5.35 8.62
C ASP A 235 -19.11 6.73 9.25
N ASP A 236 -19.65 6.71 10.47
CA ASP A 236 -19.87 7.92 11.27
C ASP A 236 -18.56 8.60 11.68
N LYS A 237 -17.46 7.84 11.73
CA LYS A 237 -16.13 8.36 12.08
C LYS A 237 -15.33 8.67 10.83
N MET A 238 -14.76 9.87 10.81
CA MET A 238 -13.78 10.23 9.81
C MET A 238 -12.42 9.61 10.15
N LEU A 239 -11.73 9.13 9.12
CA LEU A 239 -10.33 8.79 9.23
C LEU A 239 -9.51 10.07 9.13
N GLU A 240 -8.72 10.35 10.16
CA GLU A 240 -7.76 11.45 10.19
C GLU A 240 -6.40 10.87 10.57
N ILE A 241 -5.39 11.09 9.72
CA ILE A 241 -4.02 10.66 10.00
C ILE A 241 -3.28 11.82 10.68
N GLY A 242 -2.76 11.57 11.88
CA GLY A 242 -2.02 12.55 12.67
C GLY A 242 -0.51 12.51 12.47
N GLY A 243 0.01 11.44 11.85
CA GLY A 243 1.44 11.23 11.62
C GLY A 243 1.74 9.83 11.08
N ALA A 244 3.02 9.49 10.99
CA ALA A 244 3.49 8.14 10.70
C ALA A 244 4.67 7.73 11.59
N GLN A 245 4.83 6.43 11.79
CA GLN A 245 5.98 5.84 12.47
C GLN A 245 6.45 4.54 11.82
N MET A 246 7.74 4.24 11.99
CA MET A 246 8.38 3.03 11.49
C MET A 246 9.52 2.63 12.43
N VAL A 247 9.61 1.33 12.76
CA VAL A 247 10.79 0.78 13.43
C VAL A 247 11.79 0.34 12.36
N VAL A 248 13.04 0.77 12.48
CA VAL A 248 14.11 0.47 11.53
C VAL A 248 15.34 -0.02 12.27
N THR A 249 15.94 -1.10 11.78
CA THR A 249 17.24 -1.57 12.28
C THR A 249 18.37 -0.69 11.74
N LYS A 250 19.23 -0.17 12.62
CA LYS A 250 20.42 0.63 12.26
C LYS A 250 21.45 -0.24 11.54
N TYR A 251 22.23 0.39 10.68
CA TYR A 251 23.30 -0.30 9.95
C TYR A 251 24.36 -0.85 10.93
N LEU A 252 24.66 -2.16 10.80
CA LEU A 252 25.76 -2.91 11.45
C LEU A 252 25.67 -3.23 12.96
N LEU A 253 24.62 -2.82 13.68
CA LEU A 253 24.59 -2.96 15.15
C LEU A 253 23.45 -3.83 15.70
N ASP A 254 22.57 -4.38 14.85
CA ASP A 254 21.30 -5.03 15.25
C ASP A 254 20.44 -4.20 16.22
N GLU A 255 20.75 -2.90 16.35
CA GLU A 255 20.00 -1.93 17.13
C GLU A 255 18.81 -1.42 16.34
N THR A 256 17.63 -1.36 16.95
CA THR A 256 16.46 -0.73 16.35
C THR A 256 16.35 0.75 16.74
N MET A 257 15.76 1.55 15.86
CA MET A 257 15.32 2.90 16.15
C MET A 257 13.88 3.10 15.72
N LEU A 258 13.13 3.86 16.51
CA LEU A 258 11.81 4.34 16.15
C LEU A 258 11.95 5.66 15.41
N LEU A 259 11.50 5.69 14.16
CA LEU A 259 11.29 6.90 13.38
C LEU A 259 9.84 7.32 13.53
N ARG A 260 9.59 8.60 13.80
CA ARG A 260 8.24 9.13 13.99
C ARG A 260 8.15 10.59 13.56
N TYR A 261 7.09 10.93 12.86
CA TYR A 261 6.71 12.31 12.59
C TYR A 261 5.18 12.50 12.63
N PRO A 262 4.68 13.61 13.23
CA PRO A 262 5.43 14.51 14.10
C PRO A 262 5.86 13.77 15.38
N THR A 263 6.89 14.28 16.08
CA THR A 263 7.39 13.63 17.30
C THR A 263 6.29 13.47 18.36
N ASN A 264 5.46 14.51 18.50
CA ASN A 264 4.29 14.55 19.37
C ASN A 264 3.05 14.85 18.52
N PRO A 265 2.33 13.82 18.02
CA PRO A 265 1.10 14.02 17.27
C PRO A 265 0.00 14.58 18.16
N ASP A 266 -0.73 15.57 17.65
CA ASP A 266 -1.87 16.20 18.31
C ASP A 266 -3.14 15.82 17.55
N GLY A 267 -3.76 14.70 17.95
CA GLY A 267 -4.94 14.13 17.30
C GLY A 267 -4.66 13.25 16.07
N GLY A 268 -5.72 12.60 15.57
CA GLY A 268 -5.65 11.64 14.48
C GLY A 268 -5.02 10.29 14.86
N LYS A 269 -5.16 9.31 13.97
CA LYS A 269 -4.50 8.00 14.06
C LYS A 269 -3.06 8.12 13.56
N LEU A 270 -2.15 7.41 14.23
CA LEU A 270 -0.76 7.30 13.79
C LEU A 270 -0.65 6.15 12.79
N LEU A 271 -0.16 6.45 11.58
CA LEU A 271 0.05 5.43 10.57
C LEU A 271 1.29 4.59 10.92
N GLU A 272 1.11 3.29 11.00
CA GLU A 272 2.19 2.36 11.31
C GLU A 272 2.68 1.68 10.05
N LEU A 273 3.95 1.90 9.74
CA LEU A 273 4.57 1.33 8.57
C LEU A 273 5.43 0.14 9.02
N PRO A 274 5.30 -1.03 8.36
CA PRO A 274 6.21 -2.15 8.62
C PRO A 274 7.65 -1.73 8.33
N GLU A 275 8.61 -2.41 8.97
CA GLU A 275 10.04 -2.15 8.73
C GLU A 275 10.33 -2.22 7.24
N ASN A 276 11.03 -1.20 6.75
CA ASN A 276 11.48 -1.13 5.38
C ASN A 276 12.99 -1.38 5.33
N PRO A 277 13.45 -2.53 4.79
CA PRO A 277 14.87 -2.85 4.73
C PRO A 277 15.70 -1.82 3.97
N CYS A 278 15.11 -1.09 3.02
CA CYS A 278 15.82 -0.05 2.28
C CYS A 278 16.21 1.15 3.17
N MET A 279 15.49 1.39 4.27
CA MET A 279 15.77 2.50 5.20
C MET A 279 17.15 2.39 5.83
N ARG A 280 17.69 1.17 6.01
CA ARG A 280 19.04 0.95 6.55
C ARG A 280 20.09 1.73 5.77
N PHE A 281 19.87 1.90 4.47
CA PHE A 281 20.80 2.47 3.49
C PHE A 281 20.47 3.90 3.06
N ILE A 282 19.48 4.51 3.68
CA ILE A 282 19.19 5.93 3.53
C ILE A 282 19.95 6.69 4.63
N SER A 283 20.64 7.74 4.24
CA SER A 283 21.47 8.57 5.12
C SER A 283 20.62 9.29 6.17
N ASP A 284 19.63 10.07 5.71
CA ASP A 284 18.66 10.74 6.57
C ASP A 284 17.35 9.95 6.59
N LYS A 285 17.17 9.13 7.64
CA LYS A 285 15.96 8.34 7.83
C LYS A 285 14.80 9.19 8.35
N ASN A 286 15.08 10.30 9.04
CA ASN A 286 14.05 11.16 9.62
C ASN A 286 13.30 11.94 8.53
N ILE A 287 14.02 12.44 7.52
CA ILE A 287 13.37 13.15 6.41
C ILE A 287 12.43 12.24 5.61
N VAL A 288 12.74 10.94 5.51
CA VAL A 288 11.87 9.96 4.83
C VAL A 288 10.55 9.81 5.56
N ILE A 289 10.58 9.53 6.88
CA ILE A 289 9.34 9.33 7.66
C ILE A 289 8.54 10.64 7.74
N GLU A 290 9.22 11.78 7.83
CA GLU A 290 8.59 13.10 7.83
C GLU A 290 7.84 13.37 6.53
N ASN A 291 8.47 13.10 5.38
CA ASN A 291 7.83 13.31 4.08
C ASN A 291 6.64 12.36 3.86
N ILE A 292 6.76 11.08 4.26
CA ILE A 292 5.65 10.13 4.20
C ILE A 292 4.50 10.60 5.10
N ALA A 293 4.79 10.95 6.36
CA ALA A 293 3.80 11.43 7.31
C ALA A 293 3.09 12.69 6.82
N LYS A 294 3.83 13.70 6.35
CA LYS A 294 3.26 14.94 5.78
C LYS A 294 2.33 14.68 4.60
N ASN A 295 2.60 13.65 3.80
CA ASN A 295 1.72 13.27 2.71
C ASN A 295 0.47 12.54 3.22
N ALA A 296 0.67 11.55 4.09
CA ALA A 296 -0.40 10.76 4.70
C ALA A 296 -1.37 11.62 5.53
N MET A 297 -0.90 12.65 6.23
CA MET A 297 -1.75 13.60 6.97
C MET A 297 -2.74 14.38 6.09
N LYS A 298 -2.54 14.39 4.76
CA LYS A 298 -3.52 14.95 3.81
C LYS A 298 -4.66 13.98 3.49
N MET A 299 -4.53 12.71 3.87
CA MET A 299 -5.56 11.70 3.71
C MET A 299 -6.61 11.91 4.79
N ARG A 300 -7.76 12.43 4.37
CA ARG A 300 -8.88 12.72 5.27
C ARG A 300 -10.16 12.26 4.58
N TYR A 301 -10.69 11.12 4.98
CA TYR A 301 -11.89 10.56 4.35
C TYR A 301 -12.73 9.76 5.33
N ARG A 302 -14.02 9.67 5.04
CA ARG A 302 -14.89 8.73 5.73
C ARG A 302 -14.79 7.38 5.02
N PRO A 303 -14.52 6.28 5.75
CA PRO A 303 -14.66 4.95 5.20
C PRO A 303 -16.03 4.83 4.54
N MET A 304 -16.06 4.39 3.29
CA MET A 304 -17.28 4.39 2.48
C MET A 304 -17.25 3.21 1.53
N GLU A 305 -18.42 2.59 1.34
CA GLU A 305 -18.70 1.63 0.28
C GLU A 305 -19.88 2.14 -0.55
N ALA A 306 -19.76 2.03 -1.86
CA ALA A 306 -20.83 2.33 -2.79
C ALA A 306 -20.98 1.22 -3.84
N GLU A 307 -22.22 0.81 -4.06
CA GLU A 307 -22.60 -0.08 -5.17
C GLU A 307 -23.22 0.77 -6.29
N LEU A 308 -22.64 0.69 -7.48
CA LEU A 308 -23.01 1.43 -8.69
C LEU A 308 -23.64 0.50 -9.73
N PHE A 309 -24.21 1.11 -10.78
CA PHE A 309 -24.71 0.39 -11.96
C PHE A 309 -23.60 -0.06 -12.94
N GLY A 310 -22.34 0.23 -12.63
CA GLY A 310 -21.18 -0.16 -13.44
C GLY A 310 -20.69 0.94 -14.39
N ASP A 311 -19.45 1.36 -14.19
CA ASP A 311 -18.65 2.28 -15.00
C ASP A 311 -17.17 1.80 -15.00
N PRO A 312 -16.72 1.07 -16.03
CA PRO A 312 -15.36 0.54 -16.09
C PRO A 312 -14.28 1.62 -16.28
N SER A 313 -14.64 2.91 -16.36
CA SER A 313 -13.66 4.01 -16.40
C SER A 313 -13.05 4.31 -15.02
N ILE A 314 -13.74 3.95 -13.93
CA ILE A 314 -13.27 4.09 -12.55
C ILE A 314 -12.15 3.09 -12.29
N ASP A 315 -11.15 3.49 -11.50
CA ASP A 315 -9.98 2.70 -11.18
C ASP A 315 -9.43 3.02 -9.79
N LEU A 316 -8.47 2.23 -9.32
CA LEU A 316 -7.77 2.46 -8.06
C LEU A 316 -7.08 3.84 -8.02
N GLY A 317 -7.21 4.55 -6.89
CA GLY A 317 -6.66 5.88 -6.71
C GLY A 317 -7.50 7.00 -7.33
N ASP A 318 -8.68 6.71 -7.90
CA ASP A 318 -9.60 7.74 -8.34
C ASP A 318 -10.32 8.39 -7.15
N THR A 319 -10.50 9.70 -7.21
CA THR A 319 -11.22 10.48 -6.20
C THR A 319 -12.67 10.71 -6.67
N ILE A 320 -13.64 10.12 -5.98
CA ILE A 320 -15.05 10.16 -6.38
C ILE A 320 -15.86 10.90 -5.31
N ARG A 321 -16.62 11.91 -5.73
CA ARG A 321 -17.53 12.65 -4.83
C ARG A 321 -18.96 12.13 -4.96
N HIS A 322 -19.51 11.67 -3.84
CA HIS A 322 -20.87 11.16 -3.72
C HIS A 322 -21.77 12.25 -3.12
N THR A 323 -22.89 12.59 -3.75
CA THR A 323 -23.84 13.60 -3.24
C THR A 323 -25.22 13.03 -2.95
N GLY A 324 -25.96 13.63 -2.01
CA GLY A 324 -27.33 13.29 -1.63
C GLY A 324 -27.47 12.12 -0.66
N TYR A 325 -28.67 11.97 -0.08
CA TYR A 325 -28.98 11.07 1.05
C TYR A 325 -27.94 11.18 2.18
N ILE A 326 -27.36 10.06 2.62
CA ILE A 326 -26.39 9.99 3.71
C ILE A 326 -25.08 10.76 3.42
N CYS A 327 -24.83 11.13 2.16
CA CYS A 327 -23.67 11.93 1.75
C CYS A 327 -23.96 13.45 1.70
N GLY A 328 -25.19 13.90 1.95
CA GLY A 328 -25.56 15.33 2.00
C GLY A 328 -25.04 16.15 0.82
N ASP A 329 -24.34 17.26 1.11
CA ASP A 329 -23.75 18.18 0.12
C ASP A 329 -22.50 17.61 -0.59
N GLY A 330 -22.02 16.45 -0.15
CA GLY A 330 -20.96 15.73 -0.82
C GLY A 330 -19.96 15.11 0.14
N GLU A 331 -19.72 13.82 -0.01
CA GLU A 331 -18.64 13.09 0.64
C GLU A 331 -17.71 12.54 -0.43
N THR A 332 -16.42 12.80 -0.27
CA THR A 332 -15.40 12.37 -1.24
C THR A 332 -14.72 11.12 -0.72
N MET A 333 -14.60 10.11 -1.59
CA MET A 333 -13.80 8.91 -1.35
C MET A 333 -12.60 8.83 -2.27
N ILE A 334 -11.55 8.13 -1.82
CA ILE A 334 -10.49 7.62 -2.66
C ILE A 334 -10.74 6.12 -2.90
N VAL A 335 -10.76 5.68 -4.15
CA VAL A 335 -11.06 4.28 -4.50
C VAL A 335 -9.85 3.41 -4.16
N THR A 336 -9.96 2.62 -3.09
CA THR A 336 -8.94 1.64 -2.66
C THR A 336 -9.33 0.22 -3.05
N HIS A 337 -10.59 -0.02 -3.39
CA HIS A 337 -11.07 -1.28 -3.93
C HIS A 337 -12.11 -0.98 -5.00
N CYS A 338 -12.01 -1.64 -6.14
CA CYS A 338 -12.96 -1.54 -7.23
C CYS A 338 -13.20 -2.93 -7.84
N ARG A 339 -14.42 -3.44 -7.66
CA ARG A 339 -14.89 -4.65 -8.31
C ARG A 339 -15.97 -4.30 -9.31
N TRP A 340 -15.72 -4.53 -10.60
CA TRP A 340 -16.65 -4.24 -11.69
C TRP A 340 -17.14 -5.54 -12.31
N GLN A 341 -18.45 -5.67 -12.51
CA GLN A 341 -19.07 -6.79 -13.23
C GLN A 341 -19.71 -6.30 -14.52
N TYR A 342 -19.41 -6.96 -15.63
CA TYR A 342 -19.97 -6.61 -16.94
C TYR A 342 -21.48 -6.82 -16.96
N ARG A 343 -22.23 -5.76 -17.31
CA ARG A 343 -23.70 -5.69 -17.21
C ARG A 343 -24.24 -6.01 -15.80
N GLY A 344 -23.40 -5.89 -14.78
CA GLY A 344 -23.72 -6.10 -13.37
C GLY A 344 -23.55 -4.84 -12.54
N SER A 345 -23.35 -5.00 -11.24
CA SER A 345 -22.96 -3.90 -10.36
C SER A 345 -21.46 -3.62 -10.44
N GLN A 346 -21.07 -2.47 -9.90
CA GLN A 346 -19.68 -2.20 -9.55
C GLN A 346 -19.64 -1.72 -8.11
N THR A 347 -18.83 -2.37 -7.29
CA THR A 347 -18.60 -1.97 -5.91
C THR A 347 -17.29 -1.20 -5.85
N ILE A 348 -17.34 -0.01 -5.25
CA ILE A 348 -16.15 0.77 -4.90
C ILE A 348 -16.11 0.99 -3.40
N GLN A 349 -14.91 0.90 -2.83
CA GLN A 349 -14.70 1.15 -1.41
C GLN A 349 -13.52 2.11 -1.19
N SER A 350 -13.62 2.84 -0.10
CA SER A 350 -12.53 3.55 0.55
C SER A 350 -12.32 2.89 1.90
N VAL A 351 -11.35 1.98 1.94
CA VAL A 351 -11.02 1.23 3.15
C VAL A 351 -10.18 2.13 4.06
N ALA A 352 -10.44 2.01 5.35
CA ALA A 352 -9.83 2.84 6.39
C ALA A 352 -9.30 2.00 7.55
N ASP A 353 -9.27 0.67 7.40
CA ASP A 353 -8.59 -0.11 8.40
C ASP A 353 -7.12 0.31 8.36
N MET A 354 -6.68 0.72 9.52
CA MET A 354 -5.30 0.97 9.84
C MET A 354 -5.15 0.12 11.07
N SER A 355 -4.39 -0.97 10.96
CA SER A 355 -3.84 -1.67 12.10
C SER A 355 -3.26 -0.60 13.02
N ALA A 356 -4.06 -0.25 14.03
CA ALA A 356 -3.62 0.54 15.16
C ALA A 356 -2.95 -0.49 16.06
N GLY A 357 -1.64 -0.63 15.93
CA GLY A 357 -0.96 -1.85 16.34
C GLY A 357 0.54 -1.78 16.62
N ILE A 358 1.09 -0.64 17.03
CA ILE A 358 2.37 -0.55 17.75
C ILE A 358 2.15 0.43 18.91
N TYR A 359 1.62 -0.15 19.99
CA TYR A 359 1.91 0.31 21.34
C TYR A 359 3.43 0.42 21.49
N ILE A 360 3.93 1.65 21.43
CA ILE A 360 5.20 2.00 22.04
C ILE A 360 4.83 2.28 23.49
N PRO A 361 5.19 1.39 24.44
CA PRO A 361 5.06 1.76 25.84
C PRO A 361 5.72 3.11 26.03
N GLU A 362 4.98 4.00 26.69
CA GLU A 362 5.50 5.28 27.13
C GLU A 362 6.87 5.02 27.78
N ILE A 363 7.89 5.78 27.37
CA ILE A 363 9.22 5.62 27.96
C ILE A 363 9.05 5.94 29.45
N GLU A 364 9.12 4.92 30.28
CA GLU A 364 8.93 5.07 31.70
C GLU A 364 10.14 5.81 32.26
N GLN A 365 9.89 6.93 32.93
CA GLN A 365 10.93 7.66 33.64
C GLN A 365 11.29 6.83 34.87
N THR A 366 12.44 6.16 34.83
CA THR A 366 12.93 5.42 35.98
C THR A 366 13.64 6.36 36.94
N THR A 367 13.67 5.98 38.20
CA THR A 367 14.32 6.74 39.27
C THR A 367 15.44 5.92 39.88
N GLY A 368 16.17 6.49 40.85
CA GLY A 368 17.23 5.76 41.55
C GLY A 368 16.77 4.46 42.22
N THR A 369 15.47 4.30 42.53
CA THR A 369 14.93 3.08 43.14
C THR A 369 14.89 1.89 42.19
N ASP A 370 14.96 2.12 40.88
CA ASP A 370 14.91 1.08 39.86
C ASP A 370 16.29 0.49 39.56
N TYR A 371 17.33 0.95 40.25
CA TYR A 371 18.71 0.53 40.03
C TYR A 371 19.43 0.19 41.33
N VAL A 372 20.32 -0.79 41.24
CA VAL A 372 21.49 -0.89 42.12
C VAL A 372 22.57 -0.01 41.52
N TYR A 373 23.14 0.88 42.33
CA TYR A 373 24.10 1.88 41.87
C TYR A 373 25.23 2.08 42.88
N THR A 374 26.35 2.61 42.40
CA THR A 374 27.52 2.96 43.21
C THR A 374 27.76 4.47 43.11
N ILE A 375 27.98 5.11 44.25
CA ILE A 375 28.45 6.50 44.28
C ILE A 375 29.95 6.51 43.95
N ILE A 376 30.32 7.26 42.91
CA ILE A 376 31.68 7.36 42.38
C ILE A 376 32.20 8.81 42.51
N ASP A 377 33.39 9.07 41.97
CA ASP A 377 34.03 10.39 41.94
C ASP A 377 34.04 11.09 43.31
N SER A 378 34.51 10.36 44.33
CA SER A 378 34.60 10.84 45.72
C SER A 378 33.29 11.38 46.29
N GLY A 379 32.14 10.85 45.85
CA GLY A 379 30.84 11.26 46.37
C GLY A 379 30.04 12.20 45.47
N THR A 380 30.55 12.54 44.28
CA THR A 380 29.98 13.61 43.43
C THR A 380 29.18 13.11 42.23
N ALA A 381 29.24 11.81 41.91
CA ALA A 381 28.52 11.24 40.77
C ALA A 381 28.04 9.81 41.06
N VAL A 382 27.20 9.28 40.18
CA VAL A 382 26.60 7.94 40.30
C VAL A 382 26.89 7.11 39.06
N ARG A 383 27.26 5.84 39.29
CA ARG A 383 27.27 4.77 38.30
C ARG A 383 26.12 3.81 38.54
N LEU A 384 25.33 3.52 37.51
CA LEU A 384 24.28 2.49 37.57
C LEU A 384 24.89 1.11 37.30
N ASP A 385 24.79 0.20 38.25
CA ASP A 385 25.43 -1.12 38.18
C ASP A 385 24.47 -2.21 37.69
N TYR A 386 23.22 -2.22 38.18
CA TYR A 386 22.19 -3.18 37.75
C TYR A 386 20.80 -2.57 37.76
N TYR A 387 20.01 -2.88 36.74
CA TYR A 387 18.61 -2.53 36.67
C TYR A 387 17.75 -3.57 37.40
N ILE A 388 16.92 -3.12 38.35
CA ILE A 388 16.01 -3.96 39.15
C ILE A 388 14.54 -3.62 38.93
N GLY A 389 14.24 -2.55 38.20
CA GLY A 389 12.86 -2.17 37.84
C GLY A 389 12.15 -3.18 36.92
N ALA A 390 10.85 -2.95 36.73
CA ALA A 390 9.98 -3.78 35.92
C ALA A 390 9.74 -3.23 34.50
N ALA A 391 10.07 -1.95 34.25
CA ALA A 391 9.91 -1.32 32.95
C ALA A 391 10.77 -2.02 31.89
N THR A 392 10.19 -2.24 30.71
CA THR A 392 10.86 -2.86 29.56
C THR A 392 11.33 -1.82 28.54
N HIS A 393 10.80 -0.59 28.64
CA HIS A 393 11.12 0.58 27.81
C HIS A 393 11.27 1.80 28.72
N LEU A 394 12.50 2.28 28.88
CA LEU A 394 12.81 3.20 29.98
C LEU A 394 13.78 4.32 29.59
N ALA A 395 13.74 5.41 30.35
CA ALA A 395 14.73 6.48 30.32
C ALA A 395 15.56 6.44 31.60
N VAL A 396 16.88 6.33 31.46
CA VAL A 396 17.80 6.36 32.60
C VAL A 396 17.69 7.71 33.33
N PRO A 397 17.59 7.73 34.66
CA PRO A 397 17.53 8.97 35.42
C PRO A 397 18.80 9.80 35.22
N LYS A 398 18.64 11.12 35.11
CA LYS A 398 19.78 12.05 35.08
C LYS A 398 20.41 12.25 36.46
N ILE A 399 19.63 12.03 37.52
CA ILE A 399 20.01 12.29 38.90
C ILE A 399 19.54 11.14 39.78
N VAL A 400 20.41 10.68 40.68
CA VAL A 400 20.10 9.73 41.76
C VAL A 400 20.68 10.30 43.05
N GLU A 401 19.84 10.43 44.09
CA GLU A 401 20.22 11.05 45.38
C GLU A 401 20.96 12.39 45.24
N ASP A 402 20.37 13.31 44.47
CA ASP A 402 20.89 14.65 44.18
C ASP A 402 22.27 14.68 43.49
N LYS A 403 22.74 13.54 42.96
CA LYS A 403 24.01 13.42 42.23
C LYS A 403 23.76 13.06 40.77
N PRO A 404 24.52 13.61 39.81
CA PRO A 404 24.39 13.27 38.41
C PRO A 404 24.77 11.81 38.16
N VAL A 405 24.01 11.14 37.31
CA VAL A 405 24.41 9.86 36.72
C VAL A 405 25.40 10.17 35.61
N THR A 406 26.62 9.62 35.71
CA THR A 406 27.70 9.85 34.72
C THR A 406 28.16 8.56 34.07
N GLU A 407 27.87 7.40 34.67
CA GLU A 407 28.27 6.09 34.18
C GLU A 407 27.14 5.05 34.27
N ILE A 408 27.14 4.10 33.34
CA ILE A 408 26.30 2.90 33.35
C ILE A 408 27.23 1.70 33.11
N ASN A 409 27.15 0.70 33.97
CA ASN A 409 27.85 -0.56 33.78
C ASN A 409 27.31 -1.27 32.52
N ALA A 410 28.18 -1.79 31.67
CA ALA A 410 27.82 -2.48 30.42
C ALA A 410 26.88 -3.68 30.65
N THR A 411 26.89 -4.25 31.86
CA THR A 411 26.02 -5.37 32.25
C THR A 411 24.74 -4.95 32.98
N CYS A 412 24.47 -3.64 33.09
CA CYS A 412 23.38 -3.11 33.91
C CYS A 412 22.01 -3.71 33.57
N PHE A 413 21.74 -4.00 32.29
CA PHE A 413 20.47 -4.55 31.83
C PHE A 413 20.53 -6.06 31.51
N THR A 414 21.65 -6.74 31.80
CA THR A 414 21.83 -8.16 31.47
C THR A 414 20.84 -9.03 32.22
N GLY A 415 20.18 -9.95 31.50
CA GLY A 415 19.20 -10.88 32.08
C GLY A 415 17.84 -10.26 32.40
N LYS A 416 17.60 -9.01 32.00
CA LYS A 416 16.30 -8.34 32.13
C LYS A 416 15.59 -8.29 30.78
N SER A 417 14.26 -8.29 30.80
CA SER A 417 13.42 -8.15 29.60
C SER A 417 13.34 -6.69 29.12
N VAL A 418 14.47 -5.98 29.10
CA VAL A 418 14.53 -4.59 28.64
C VAL A 418 14.80 -4.60 27.14
N SER A 419 13.86 -4.03 26.38
CA SER A 419 13.88 -3.96 24.92
C SER A 419 14.26 -2.56 24.39
N ARG A 420 14.22 -1.53 25.25
CA ARG A 420 14.61 -0.15 24.89
C ARG A 420 15.11 0.63 26.09
N VAL A 421 16.25 1.30 25.94
CA VAL A 421 16.84 2.21 26.96
C VAL A 421 17.19 3.54 26.30
N VAL A 422 16.72 4.64 26.89
CA VAL A 422 17.16 5.99 26.54
C VAL A 422 18.20 6.45 27.57
N ILE A 423 19.42 6.72 27.10
CA ILE A 423 20.55 7.14 27.94
C ILE A 423 20.71 8.67 27.79
N PRO A 424 20.74 9.45 28.88
CA PRO A 424 21.02 10.87 28.83
C PRO A 424 22.37 11.20 28.19
N ASP A 425 22.42 12.32 27.48
CA ASP A 425 23.66 12.81 26.87
C ASP A 425 24.77 12.99 27.93
N GLY A 426 25.98 12.52 27.60
CA GLY A 426 27.15 12.62 28.47
C GLY A 426 27.36 11.45 29.44
N VAL A 427 26.42 10.51 29.53
CA VAL A 427 26.58 9.30 30.35
C VAL A 427 27.42 8.25 29.59
N LYS A 428 28.46 7.72 30.25
CA LYS A 428 29.39 6.75 29.66
C LYS A 428 28.98 5.32 29.99
N ILE A 429 29.14 4.41 29.03
CA ILE A 429 29.03 2.96 29.29
C ILE A 429 30.42 2.42 29.64
N VAL A 430 30.55 1.83 30.83
CA VAL A 430 31.82 1.33 31.38
C VAL A 430 31.77 -0.18 31.57
N ARG A 431 32.87 -0.88 31.30
CA ARG A 431 32.97 -2.34 31.42
C ARG A 431 33.43 -2.80 32.80
#